data_AF-A0A7C1QM48-F1
#
_entry.id   AF-A0A7C1QM48-F1
#
_cell.length_a   1.000
_cell.length_b   1.000
_cell.length_c   1.000
_cell.angle_alpha   90.00
_cell.angle_beta   90.00
_cell.angle_gamma   90.00
#
_symmetry.space_group_name_H-M   'P 1'
#
loop_
_entity.id
_entity.type
_entity.pdbx_description
1 polymer ?
#
loop_
_entity_poly.entity_id
_entity_poly.type
_entity_poly.pdbx_seq_one_letter_code
_entity_poly.pdbx_strand_id
1 'polypeptide(L)'
;MKSIQESMITRVKAPARVDNKINAIKCNKCGNIRYPARTYCNRCQGTDFSPVLLGPKGEVITFTSTYKKKATDKQRVFGSARLYSEDGKDSIGVSGTFDV
;
A
#
# COMPACT_ATOMS: atom_id res chain seq x y z
N MET A 1 -23.23 11.84 -19.66
CA MET A 1 -21.82 12.26 -19.46
C MET A 1 -21.74 13.16 -18.24
N LYS A 2 -21.31 12.65 -17.08
CA LYS A 2 -21.06 13.51 -15.90
C LYS A 2 -19.60 13.95 -15.92
N SER A 3 -19.44 15.24 -16.17
CA SER A 3 -18.24 16.04 -15.98
C SER A 3 -17.47 15.58 -14.74
N ILE A 4 -16.32 14.95 -14.97
CA ILE A 4 -15.33 14.70 -13.93
C ILE A 4 -14.62 16.04 -13.81
N GLN A 5 -15.02 16.87 -12.84
CA GLN A 5 -14.10 17.88 -12.36
C GLN A 5 -12.82 17.15 -11.96
N GLU A 6 -11.75 17.37 -12.73
CA GLU A 6 -10.38 16.95 -12.45
C GLU A 6 -9.93 17.63 -11.16
N SER A 7 -10.45 17.16 -10.03
CA SER A 7 -9.85 17.39 -8.74
C SER A 7 -8.39 16.96 -8.86
N MET A 8 -7.48 17.78 -8.32
CA MET A 8 -6.02 17.61 -8.24
C MET A 8 -5.57 16.32 -7.50
N ILE A 9 -6.18 15.19 -7.83
CA ILE A 9 -6.00 13.90 -7.19
C ILE A 9 -4.96 13.17 -8.01
N THR A 10 -3.73 13.19 -7.51
CA THR A 10 -2.62 12.37 -8.05
C THR A 10 -2.82 10.87 -7.83
N ARG A 11 -4.00 10.43 -7.40
CA ARG A 11 -4.33 9.05 -6.97
C ARG A 11 -5.36 8.44 -7.91
N VAL A 12 -5.02 7.29 -8.50
CA VAL A 12 -5.92 6.54 -9.38
C VAL A 12 -7.05 5.92 -8.54
N LYS A 13 -8.28 5.93 -9.07
CA LYS A 13 -9.49 5.39 -8.43
C LYS A 13 -9.59 3.85 -8.55
N ALA A 14 -8.54 3.15 -8.12
CA ALA A 14 -8.54 1.68 -8.02
C ALA A 14 -8.86 1.25 -6.57
N PRO A 15 -9.43 0.05 -6.35
CA PRO A 15 -9.63 -0.47 -5.00
C PRO A 15 -8.28 -0.61 -4.29
N ALA A 16 -8.24 -0.25 -3.01
CA ALA A 16 -7.04 -0.32 -2.17
C ALA A 16 -6.55 -1.77 -1.97
N ARG A 17 -7.47 -2.73 -1.95
CA ARG A 17 -7.21 -4.16 -1.75
C ARG A 17 -8.04 -4.99 -2.72
N VAL A 18 -7.51 -6.15 -3.10
CA VAL A 18 -8.18 -7.19 -3.90
C VAL A 18 -7.81 -8.53 -3.27
N ASP A 19 -8.79 -9.34 -2.91
CA ASP A 19 -8.60 -10.68 -2.31
C ASP A 19 -7.59 -10.71 -1.15
N ASN A 20 -7.74 -9.80 -0.17
CA ASN A 20 -6.84 -9.61 0.98
C ASN A 20 -5.39 -9.21 0.64
N LYS A 21 -5.11 -8.88 -0.62
CA LYS A 21 -3.82 -8.34 -1.09
C LYS A 21 -3.92 -6.84 -1.31
N ILE A 22 -2.80 -6.16 -1.14
CA ILE A 22 -2.68 -4.75 -1.49
C ILE A 22 -2.58 -4.63 -3.00
N ASN A 23 -3.42 -3.77 -3.58
CA ASN A 23 -3.40 -3.43 -5.00
C ASN A 23 -2.48 -2.23 -5.22
N ALA A 24 -1.21 -2.52 -5.50
CA ALA A 24 -0.16 -1.54 -5.74
C ALA A 24 0.12 -1.39 -7.25
N ILE A 25 0.99 -0.44 -7.60
CA ILE A 25 1.49 -0.28 -8.97
C ILE A 25 3.01 -0.42 -9.00
N LYS A 26 3.52 -1.08 -10.03
CA LYS A 26 4.95 -1.21 -10.32
C LYS A 26 5.30 -0.38 -11.54
N CYS A 27 6.29 0.50 -11.41
CA CYS A 27 6.78 1.30 -12.54
C CYS A 27 7.53 0.40 -13.52
N ASN A 28 7.05 0.32 -14.76
CA ASN A 28 7.68 -0.53 -15.79
C ASN A 28 9.08 -0.03 -16.18
N LYS A 29 9.36 1.26 -15.98
CA LYS A 29 10.67 1.88 -16.30
C LYS A 29 11.76 1.60 -15.28
N CYS A 30 11.45 1.56 -13.98
CA CYS A 30 12.47 1.47 -12.92
C CYS A 30 12.19 0.43 -11.84
N GLY A 31 11.11 -0.34 -11.97
CA GLY A 31 10.72 -1.37 -11.01
C GLY A 31 10.17 -0.86 -9.68
N ASN A 32 10.13 0.45 -9.45
CA ASN A 32 9.66 1.01 -8.19
C ASN A 32 8.18 0.69 -7.95
N ILE A 33 7.88 0.09 -6.80
CA ILE A 33 6.53 -0.27 -6.39
C ILE A 33 5.97 0.85 -5.51
N ARG A 34 4.73 1.25 -5.80
CA ARG A 34 4.04 2.31 -5.06
C ARG A 34 2.67 1.87 -4.61
N TYR A 35 2.39 2.19 -3.37
CA TYR A 35 1.05 2.16 -2.81
C TYR A 35 0.84 3.39 -1.92
N PRO A 36 -0.29 4.11 -2.02
CA PRO A 36 -1.36 3.93 -3.01
C PRO A 36 -0.92 4.23 -4.46
N ALA A 37 -1.70 3.78 -5.43
CA ALA A 37 -1.47 4.05 -6.85
C ALA A 37 -1.43 5.56 -7.15
N ARG A 38 -0.50 5.99 -8.00
CA ARG A 38 -0.28 7.37 -8.42
C ARG A 38 -0.13 7.48 -9.94
N THR A 39 -0.30 8.68 -10.48
CA THR A 39 -0.20 8.95 -11.93
C THR A 39 1.25 9.05 -12.44
N TYR A 40 2.24 9.26 -11.56
CA TYR A 40 3.65 9.33 -11.91
C TYR A 40 4.54 8.62 -10.88
N CYS A 41 5.76 8.26 -11.25
CA CYS A 41 6.71 7.56 -10.38
C CYS A 41 7.54 8.57 -9.58
N ASN A 42 7.55 8.48 -8.25
CA ASN A 42 8.36 9.37 -7.41
C ASN A 42 9.87 9.09 -7.48
N ARG A 43 10.29 8.03 -8.19
CA ARG A 43 11.71 7.69 -8.38
C ARG A 43 12.24 8.17 -9.73
N CYS A 44 11.51 7.95 -10.82
CA CYS A 44 11.99 8.23 -12.18
C CYS A 44 11.06 9.13 -13.02
N GLN A 45 9.97 9.64 -12.42
CA GLN A 45 8.94 10.46 -13.07
C GLN A 45 8.21 9.81 -14.26
N GLY A 46 8.44 8.51 -14.51
CA GLY A 46 7.70 7.76 -15.52
C GLY A 46 6.21 7.64 -15.19
N THR A 47 5.40 7.52 -16.24
CA THR A 47 3.93 7.40 -16.18
C THR A 47 3.43 6.00 -16.57
N ASP A 48 4.35 5.10 -16.95
CA ASP A 48 4.04 3.72 -17.33
C ASP A 48 4.13 2.76 -16.13
N PHE A 49 3.03 2.06 -15.87
CA PHE A 49 2.80 1.23 -14.69
C PHE A 49 2.02 -0.04 -15.02
N SER A 50 2.34 -1.11 -14.31
CA SER A 50 1.55 -2.33 -14.25
C SER A 50 1.00 -2.54 -12.83
N PRO A 51 -0.21 -3.09 -12.65
CA PRO A 51 -0.71 -3.46 -11.33
C PRO A 51 0.13 -4.60 -10.73
N VAL A 52 0.29 -4.60 -9.41
CA VAL A 52 0.93 -5.69 -8.66
C VAL A 52 0.19 -5.93 -7.36
N LEU A 53 -0.14 -7.20 -7.09
CA LEU A 53 -0.79 -7.63 -5.86
C LEU A 53 0.26 -8.10 -4.86
N LEU A 54 0.23 -7.54 -3.65
CA LEU A 54 1.21 -7.82 -2.60
C LEU A 54 0.52 -8.30 -1.33
N GLY A 55 1.06 -9.33 -0.70
CA GLY A 55 0.44 -10.06 0.40
C GLY A 55 -0.37 -11.27 -0.07
N PRO A 56 -1.13 -11.93 0.82
CA PRO A 56 -1.26 -11.63 2.25
C PRO A 56 -0.02 -12.05 3.07
N LYS A 57 0.91 -12.80 2.46
CA LYS A 57 2.17 -13.21 3.10
C LYS A 57 3.13 -12.03 3.21
N GLY A 58 3.81 -11.95 4.34
CA GLY A 58 4.73 -10.89 4.67
C GLY A 58 5.55 -11.19 5.91
N GLU A 59 6.48 -10.30 6.20
CA GLU A 59 7.34 -10.32 7.38
C GLU A 59 7.06 -9.06 8.22
N VAL A 60 6.87 -9.21 9.53
CA VAL A 60 6.80 -8.06 10.44
C VAL A 60 8.21 -7.55 10.65
N ILE A 61 8.47 -6.29 10.31
CA ILE A 61 9.79 -5.66 10.45
C ILE A 61 9.97 -5.16 11.89
N THR A 62 9.00 -4.42 12.40
CA THR A 62 9.00 -3.89 13.77
C THR A 62 7.58 -3.53 14.19
N PHE A 63 7.30 -3.54 15.48
CA PHE A 63 6.03 -3.13 16.03
C PHE A 63 6.17 -2.59 17.46
N THR A 64 5.14 -1.88 17.90
CA THR A 64 4.97 -1.37 19.26
C THR A 64 3.51 -1.46 19.67
N SER A 65 3.27 -1.58 20.98
CA SER A 65 1.93 -1.63 21.56
C SER A 65 1.64 -0.36 22.35
N THR A 66 0.43 0.19 22.18
CA THR A 66 -0.02 1.31 23.01
C THR A 66 -0.53 0.79 24.35
N TYR A 67 0.13 1.17 25.45
CA TYR A 67 -0.27 0.77 26.81
C TYR A 67 -1.47 1.57 27.34
N LYS A 68 -1.68 2.81 26.87
CA LYS A 68 -2.86 3.61 27.21
C LYS A 68 -4.05 3.19 26.34
N LYS A 69 -4.91 2.32 26.86
CA LYS A 69 -6.20 2.01 26.25
C LYS A 69 -7.12 3.23 26.41
N LYS A 70 -7.81 3.67 25.34
CA LYS A 70 -9.01 4.51 25.55
C LYS A 70 -10.11 3.59 26.09
N ALA A 71 -11.05 4.14 26.86
CA ALA A 71 -12.08 3.36 27.55
C ALA A 71 -12.88 2.40 26.64
N THR A 72 -12.92 2.66 25.33
CA THR A 72 -13.62 1.86 24.31
C THR A 72 -12.73 1.35 23.17
N ASP A 73 -11.43 1.65 23.14
CA ASP A 73 -10.54 1.21 22.06
C ASP A 73 -9.92 -0.16 22.36
N LYS A 74 -9.83 -1.00 21.33
CA LYS A 74 -8.94 -2.18 21.33
C LYS A 74 -7.48 -1.71 21.47
N GLN A 75 -6.63 -2.56 22.07
CA GLN A 75 -5.20 -2.28 22.13
C GLN A 75 -4.64 -2.15 20.71
N ARG A 76 -4.09 -0.98 20.39
CA ARG A 76 -3.56 -0.69 19.05
C ARG A 76 -2.10 -1.11 18.98
N VAL A 77 -1.81 -2.06 18.08
CA VAL A 77 -0.44 -2.38 17.67
C VAL A 77 -0.11 -1.49 16.48
N PHE A 78 0.96 -0.70 16.59
CA PHE A 78 1.50 0.04 15.46
C PHE A 78 2.76 -0.67 14.99
N GLY A 79 2.98 -0.77 13.69
CA GLY A 79 4.21 -1.37 13.20
C GLY A 79 4.38 -1.23 11.71
N SER A 80 5.42 -1.88 11.21
CA SER A 80 5.67 -2.04 9.79
C SER A 80 5.86 -3.50 9.43
N ALA A 81 5.43 -3.83 8.21
CA ALA A 81 5.56 -5.14 7.63
C ALA A 81 6.05 -5.01 6.18
N ARG A 82 6.80 -6.00 5.72
CA ARG A 82 7.12 -6.20 4.31
C ARG A 82 6.16 -7.22 3.72
N LEU A 83 5.45 -6.84 2.66
CA LEU A 83 4.58 -7.75 1.92
C LEU A 83 5.26 -8.15 0.63
N TYR A 84 5.00 -9.38 0.16
CA TYR A 84 5.60 -9.94 -1.05
C TYR A 84 4.54 -10.27 -2.10
N SER A 85 4.93 -10.26 -3.37
CA SER A 85 4.15 -10.90 -4.44
C SER A 85 4.15 -12.42 -4.25
N GLU A 86 3.23 -13.12 -4.92
CA GLU A 86 3.14 -14.59 -4.85
C GLU A 86 4.42 -15.28 -5.31
N ASP A 87 5.08 -14.73 -6.33
CA ASP A 87 6.35 -15.24 -6.84
C ASP A 87 7.57 -14.77 -6.04
N GLY A 88 7.37 -13.95 -5.01
CA GLY A 88 8.40 -13.42 -4.12
C GLY A 88 9.36 -12.40 -4.77
N LYS A 89 9.16 -12.03 -6.05
CA LYS A 89 10.07 -11.12 -6.77
C LYS A 89 9.88 -9.66 -6.40
N ASP A 90 8.67 -9.31 -5.98
CA ASP A 90 8.26 -7.95 -5.68
C ASP A 90 7.91 -7.83 -4.20
N SER A 91 8.24 -6.68 -3.60
CA SER A 91 7.89 -6.40 -2.20
C SER A 91 7.63 -4.93 -1.93
N ILE A 92 6.85 -4.66 -0.88
CA ILE A 92 6.62 -3.31 -0.38
C ILE A 92 6.63 -3.29 1.15
N GLY A 93 7.27 -2.26 1.73
CA GLY A 93 7.12 -1.94 3.14
C GLY A 93 5.86 -1.13 3.38
N VAL A 94 5.02 -1.57 4.31
CA VAL A 94 3.84 -0.84 4.78
C VAL A 94 3.94 -0.60 6.26
N SER A 95 3.46 0.54 6.72
CA SER A 95 3.32 0.87 8.14
C SER A 95 1.86 1.18 8.45
N GLY A 96 1.38 0.76 9.61
CA GLY A 96 0.00 1.00 10.00
C GLY A 96 -0.32 0.54 11.41
N THR A 97 -1.61 0.65 11.74
CA THR A 97 -2.17 -0.02 12.91
C THR A 97 -2.65 -1.40 12.50
N PHE A 98 -2.33 -2.39 13.30
CA PHE A 98 -2.82 -3.75 13.20
C PHE A 98 -3.82 -3.96 14.32
N ASP A 99 -4.99 -4.48 13.96
CA ASP A 99 -5.95 -4.94 14.95
C ASP A 99 -5.47 -6.31 15.45
N VAL A 100 -5.40 -6.46 16.77
CA VAL A 100 -5.21 -7.73 17.49
C VAL A 100 -6.53 -8.23 18.06
#